data_AF-A0A2H5YFS1-F1
#
_entry.id   AF-A0A2H5YFS1-F1
#
_cell.length_a   1.000
_cell.length_b   1.000
_cell.length_c   1.000
_cell.angle_alpha   90.00
_cell.angle_beta   90.00
_cell.angle_gamma   90.00
#
_symmetry.space_group_name_H-M   'P 1'
#
loop_
_entity.id
_entity.type
_entity.pdbx_description
1 polymer ?
#
loop_
_entity_poly.entity_id
_entity_poly.type
_entity_poly.pdbx_seq_one_letter_code
_entity_poly.pdbx_strand_id
1 'polypeptide(L)' 'MTRQFHEHQHDEMVHSHEHVHIVHHVKGGVGGEVEHLVAVHTHEHNHPAVSHAHAPHENPQREHEHEGHIHDHAHPSAS' A
#
# COMPACT_ATOMS: atom_id res chain seq x y z
N MET A 1 -26.26 4.61 -15.86
CA MET A 1 -25.86 3.19 -15.95
C MET A 1 -25.48 2.74 -14.55
N THR A 2 -26.17 1.76 -13.99
CA THR A 2 -25.87 1.22 -12.66
C THR A 2 -24.64 0.33 -12.78
N ARG A 3 -23.52 0.68 -12.14
CA ARG A 3 -22.35 -0.23 -12.06
C ARG A 3 -22.78 -1.46 -11.27
N GLN A 4 -22.68 -2.64 -11.88
CA GLN A 4 -22.98 -3.91 -11.21
C GLN A 4 -21.81 -4.27 -10.30
N PHE A 5 -22.09 -4.58 -9.04
CA PHE A 5 -21.11 -4.98 -8.04
C PHE A 5 -20.98 -6.50 -8.05
N HIS A 6 -19.75 -7.00 -7.97
CA HIS A 6 -19.47 -8.42 -7.82
C HIS A 6 -18.84 -8.66 -6.45
N GLU A 7 -19.34 -9.68 -5.75
CA GLU A 7 -18.77 -10.14 -4.50
C GLU A 7 -17.52 -10.98 -4.79
N HIS A 8 -16.48 -10.73 -3.98
CA HIS A 8 -15.20 -11.40 -4.03
C HIS A 8 -14.81 -11.84 -2.62
N GLN A 9 -14.12 -12.97 -2.57
CA GLN A 9 -13.58 -13.54 -1.35
C GLN A 9 -12.10 -13.80 -1.59
N HIS A 10 -11.27 -13.21 -0.75
CA HIS A 10 -9.83 -13.36 -0.77
C HIS A 10 -9.41 -14.11 0.48
N ASP A 11 -8.68 -15.21 0.30
CA ASP A 11 -8.03 -15.89 1.40
C ASP A 11 -6.89 -15.03 1.96
N GLU A 12 -6.47 -15.32 3.19
CA GLU A 12 -5.28 -14.67 3.75
C GLU A 12 -4.06 -14.93 2.86
N MET A 13 -3.22 -13.91 2.69
CA MET A 13 -2.03 -14.01 1.85
C MET A 13 -0.88 -13.21 2.43
N VAL A 14 0.32 -13.80 2.44
CA VAL A 14 1.56 -13.06 2.69
C VAL A 14 2.24 -12.79 1.35
N HIS A 15 2.56 -11.53 1.06
CA HIS A 15 3.36 -11.16 -0.12
C HIS A 15 4.30 -10.00 0.19
N SER A 16 5.32 -9.78 -0.64
CA SER A 16 6.28 -8.69 -0.46
C SER A 16 6.07 -7.59 -1.51
N HIS A 17 6.10 -6.33 -1.08
CA HIS A 17 6.14 -5.18 -1.98
C HIS A 17 7.34 -4.29 -1.69
N GLU A 18 7.92 -3.73 -2.76
CA GLU A 18 8.89 -2.65 -2.66
C GLU A 18 8.14 -1.33 -2.52
N HIS A 19 8.50 -0.55 -1.50
CA HIS A 19 7.94 0.76 -1.25
C HIS A 19 8.99 1.83 -1.53
N VAL A 20 8.57 2.84 -2.30
CA VAL A 20 9.38 4.03 -2.59
C VAL A 20 8.85 5.19 -1.76
N HIS A 21 9.68 5.69 -0.85
CA HIS A 21 9.37 6.83 0.01
C HIS A 21 10.19 8.05 -0.37
N ILE A 22 9.54 9.21 -0.36
CA ILE A 22 10.22 10.50 -0.43
C ILE A 22 10.48 10.99 0.99
N VAL A 23 11.76 11.12 1.33
CA VAL A 23 12.21 11.64 2.63
C VAL A 23 12.69 13.07 2.43
N HIS A 24 12.11 13.99 3.19
CA HIS A 24 12.54 15.39 3.20
C HIS A 24 13.62 15.55 4.27
N HIS A 25 14.81 16.01 3.87
CA HIS A 25 15.90 16.30 4.80
C HIS A 25 16.24 17.79 4.73
N VAL A 26 16.43 18.42 5.90
CA VAL A 26 16.76 19.84 5.99
C VAL A 26 18.25 19.99 6.32
N LYS A 27 19.04 20.29 5.30
CA LYS A 27 20.48 20.47 5.42
C LYS A 27 20.81 21.79 6.08
N GLY A 28 21.57 21.74 7.17
CA GLY A 28 21.94 22.94 7.94
C GLY A 28 20.98 23.31 9.07
N GLY A 29 20.01 22.45 9.37
CA GLY A 29 19.06 22.66 10.48
C GLY A 29 17.86 23.51 10.07
N VAL A 30 17.08 23.96 11.06
CA VAL A 30 15.84 24.72 10.83
C VAL A 30 16.13 25.99 10.04
N GLY A 31 15.51 26.14 8.85
CA GLY A 31 15.73 27.25 7.92
C GLY A 31 16.81 27.01 6.86
N GLY A 32 17.41 25.82 6.85
CA GLY A 32 18.36 25.37 5.82
C GLY A 32 17.69 24.89 4.53
N GLU A 33 18.51 24.37 3.61
CA GLU A 33 18.04 23.85 2.32
C GLU A 33 17.26 22.54 2.52
N VAL A 34 16.13 22.40 1.83
CA VAL A 34 15.36 21.15 1.83
C VAL A 34 15.77 20.32 0.62
N GLU A 35 16.21 19.10 0.87
CA GLU A 35 16.45 18.09 -0.16
C GLU A 35 15.42 16.95 -0.08
N HIS A 36 15.05 16.43 -1.24
CA HIS A 36 14.18 15.26 -1.37
C HIS A 36 15.05 14.05 -1.68
N LEU A 37 15.08 13.10 -0.76
CA LEU A 37 15.77 11.84 -0.92
C LEU A 37 14.76 10.74 -1.25
N VAL A 38 15.17 9.80 -2.10
CA VAL A 38 14.38 8.61 -2.39
C VAL A 38 14.91 7.48 -1.51
N ALA A 39 14.04 6.94 -0.65
CA ALA A 39 14.31 5.77 0.16
C ALA A 39 13.48 4.60 -0.37
N VAL A 40 14.14 3.48 -0.67
CA VAL A 40 13.50 2.26 -1.16
C VAL A 40 13.70 1.17 -0.13
N HIS A 41 12.62 0.48 0.24
CA HIS A 41 12.70 -0.69 1.11
C HIS A 41 11.62 -1.71 0.75
N THR A 42 11.85 -2.97 1.13
CA THR A 42 10.90 -4.06 0.90
C THR A 42 10.26 -4.47 2.22
N HIS A 43 8.95 -4.63 2.22
CA HIS A 43 8.20 -5.16 3.35
C HIS A 43 7.34 -6.34 2.93
N GLU A 44 7.27 -7.35 3.79
CA GLU A 44 6.21 -8.34 3.74
C GLU A 44 4.91 -7.72 4.26
N HIS A 45 3.83 -7.96 3.54
CA HIS A 45 2.46 -7.63 3.86
C HIS A 45 1.72 -8.93 4.13
N ASN A 46 1.04 -9.00 5.27
CA ASN A 46 -0.01 -9.99 5.48
C ASN A 46 -1.36 -9.34 5.15
N HIS A 47 -2.10 -9.93 4.22
CA HIS A 47 -3.49 -9.58 3.97
C HIS A 47 -4.35 -10.56 4.76
N PRO A 48 -5.24 -10.09 5.65
CA PRO A 48 -6.24 -10.95 6.25
C PRO A 48 -7.21 -11.43 5.18
N ALA A 49 -7.93 -12.52 5.45
CA ALA A 49 -9.01 -12.92 4.56
C ALA A 49 -10.09 -11.81 4.51
N VAL A 50 -10.48 -11.37 3.31
CA VAL A 50 -11.46 -10.29 3.12
C VAL A 50 -12.60 -10.78 2.22
N SER A 51 -13.83 -10.38 2.58
CA SER A 51 -15.01 -10.51 1.73
C SER A 51 -15.54 -9.12 1.41
N HIS A 52 -15.58 -8.75 0.13
CA HIS A 52 -16.02 -7.42 -0.31
C HIS A 52 -16.74 -7.47 -1.65
N ALA A 53 -17.39 -6.36 -2.03
CA ALA A 53 -17.96 -6.21 -3.36
C ALA A 53 -17.58 -4.87 -3.99
N HIS A 54 -17.17 -4.89 -5.26
CA HIS A 54 -16.92 -3.68 -6.04
C HIS A 54 -17.37 -3.86 -7.49
N ALA A 55 -17.45 -2.75 -8.22
CA ALA A 55 -17.58 -2.80 -9.67
C ALA A 55 -16.33 -3.47 -10.29
N PRO A 56 -16.42 -4.09 -11.48
CA PRO A 56 -15.26 -4.72 -12.11
C PRO A 56 -14.08 -3.77 -12.24
N HIS A 57 -12.90 -4.24 -11.87
CA HIS A 57 -11.64 -3.56 -12.18
C HIS A 57 -11.47 -3.47 -13.70
N GLU A 58 -10.97 -2.34 -14.18
CA GLU A 58 -10.57 -2.18 -15.58
C GLU A 58 -9.15 -2.72 -15.78
N ASN A 59 -8.28 -2.52 -14.79
CA ASN A 59 -6.94 -3.09 -14.74
C ASN A 59 -6.59 -3.48 -13.28
N PRO A 60 -6.80 -4.75 -12.89
CA PRO A 60 -6.57 -5.21 -11.53
C PRO A 60 -5.16 -4.93 -11.02
N GLN A 61 -4.14 -5.12 -11.87
CA GLN A 61 -2.73 -4.94 -11.48
C GLN A 61 -2.44 -3.48 -11.15
N ARG A 62 -2.83 -2.57 -12.05
CA ARG A 62 -2.63 -1.12 -11.84
C ARG A 62 -3.43 -0.62 -10.65
N GLU A 63 -4.66 -1.09 -10.47
CA GLU A 63 -5.53 -0.63 -9.39
C GLU A 63 -5.01 -1.11 -8.04
N HIS A 64 -4.57 -2.38 -7.94
CA HIS A 64 -3.93 -2.95 -6.75
C HIS A 64 -2.65 -2.19 -6.36
N GLU A 65 -1.81 -1.79 -7.32
CA GLU A 65 -0.59 -0.98 -7.05
C GLU A 65 -0.87 0.38 -6.39
N HIS A 66 -2.10 0.90 -6.49
CA HIS A 66 -2.50 2.18 -5.88
C HIS A 66 -3.32 2.01 -4.59
N GLU A 67 -3.62 0.78 -4.18
CA GLU A 67 -4.32 0.54 -2.92
C GLU A 67 -3.35 0.68 -1.76
N GLY A 68 -3.54 1.70 -0.93
CA GLY A 68 -2.76 1.89 0.28
C GLY A 68 -3.09 0.81 1.30
N HIS A 69 -2.13 -0.03 1.65
CA HIS A 69 -2.28 -1.01 2.72
C HIS A 69 -1.82 -0.41 4.06
N ILE A 70 -2.62 -0.61 5.11
CA ILE A 70 -2.25 -0.24 6.48
C ILE A 70 -1.50 -1.42 7.09
N HIS A 71 -0.26 -1.19 7.50
CA HIS A 71 0.51 -2.15 8.28
C HIS A 71 0.29 -1.88 9.77
N ASP A 72 -0.09 -2.89 10.56
CA ASP A 72 0.29 -2.86 11.97
C ASP A 72 1.79 -3.17 12.06
N HIS A 73 2.62 -2.12 12.08
CA HIS A 73 4.07 -2.26 12.25
C HIS A 73 4.48 -2.88 13.60
N ALA A 74 3.59 -2.90 14.61
CA ALA A 74 3.85 -3.56 15.88
C ALA A 74 3.57 -5.07 15.81
N HIS A 75 2.65 -5.50 14.94
CA HIS A 75 2.30 -6.90 14.74
C HIS A 75 2.13 -7.18 13.23
N PRO A 76 3.23 -7.38 12.49
CA PRO A 76 3.20 -7.62 11.04
C PRO A 76 2.51 -8.94 10.63
N SER A 77 2.01 -9.71 11.59
CA SER A 77 1.20 -10.91 11.39
C SER A 77 -0.27 -10.72 11.80
N ALA A 78 -0.67 -9.51 12.19
CA ALA A 78 -1.99 -9.17 12.67
C ALA A 78 -2.52 -7.86 12.05
N SER A 79 -2.31 -7.69 10.74
CA SER A 79 -3.28 -6.96 9.91
C SER A 79 -4.43 -7.88 9.51
#